data_AF-A0A964XTM0-F1
#
_entry.id   AF-A0A964XTM0-F1
#
_cell.length_a   1.000
_cell.length_b   1.000
_cell.length_c   1.000
_cell.angle_alpha   90.00
_cell.angle_beta   90.00
_cell.angle_gamma   90.00
#
_symmetry.space_group_name_H-M   'P 1'
#
loop_
_entity.id
_entity.type
_entity.pdbx_description
1 polymer ?
#
loop_
_entity_poly.entity_id
_entity_poly.type
_entity_poly.pdbx_seq_one_letter_code
_entity_poly.pdbx_strand_id
1 'polypeptide(L)'
;MVPHLITALTGPINELEQRILDSMPAIERWFRLEWMEHTPPFYSSVDIRNAGFKLAPVDTNLYPGGWNNLTPEMLPLAVQAAMAAIEKICPEARNLLVIPENHTRNT
;
A
#
# COMPACT_ATOMS: atom_id res chain seq x y z
N MET A 1 -11.48 12.54 -15.67
CA MET A 1 -11.14 11.42 -16.59
C MET A 1 -10.22 10.48 -15.83
N VAL A 2 -10.42 9.17 -15.92
CA VAL A 2 -9.60 8.16 -15.23
C VAL A 2 -8.91 7.26 -16.25
N PRO A 3 -7.79 6.60 -15.91
CA PRO A 3 -7.15 5.64 -16.81
C PRO A 3 -8.07 4.46 -17.14
N HIS A 4 -8.09 4.06 -18.41
CA HIS A 4 -8.78 2.86 -18.89
C HIS A 4 -7.80 1.93 -19.58
N LEU A 5 -8.03 0.62 -19.44
CA LEU A 5 -7.26 -0.39 -20.17
C LEU A 5 -7.56 -0.30 -21.67
N ILE A 6 -6.50 -0.19 -22.47
CA ILE A 6 -6.58 -0.19 -23.94
C ILE A 6 -6.21 -1.60 -24.44
N THR A 7 -6.90 -2.61 -23.90
CA THR A 7 -6.73 -4.02 -24.30
C THR A 7 -8.07 -4.73 -24.18
N ALA A 8 -8.36 -5.62 -25.13
CA ALA A 8 -9.52 -6.51 -25.07
C ALA A 8 -9.26 -7.76 -24.21
N LEU A 9 -8.00 -7.99 -23.82
CA LEU A 9 -7.59 -9.19 -23.10
C LEU A 9 -7.66 -8.92 -21.58
N THR A 10 -8.81 -9.20 -20.97
CA THR A 10 -9.07 -9.02 -19.53
C THR A 10 -9.43 -10.31 -18.79
N GLY A 11 -9.57 -11.45 -19.51
CA GLY A 11 -9.99 -12.73 -18.92
C GLY A 11 -9.22 -13.14 -17.66
N PRO A 12 -7.88 -13.21 -17.70
CA PRO A 12 -7.09 -13.59 -16.52
C PRO A 12 -7.22 -12.63 -15.33
N ILE A 13 -7.43 -11.33 -15.58
CA ILE A 13 -7.67 -10.36 -14.50
C ILE A 13 -9.04 -10.56 -13.88
N ASN A 14 -10.08 -10.77 -14.68
CA ASN A 14 -11.43 -11.04 -14.16
C ASN A 14 -11.44 -12.32 -13.32
N GLU A 15 -10.71 -13.36 -13.75
CA GLU A 15 -10.56 -14.58 -12.95
C GLU A 15 -9.82 -14.35 -11.63
N LEU A 16 -8.75 -13.53 -11.64
CA LEU A 16 -8.03 -13.16 -10.42
C LEU A 16 -8.94 -12.39 -9.45
N GLU A 17 -9.67 -11.38 -9.95
CA GLU A 17 -10.62 -10.59 -9.18
C GLU A 17 -11.71 -11.47 -8.56
N GLN A 18 -12.31 -12.37 -9.35
CA GLN A 18 -13.32 -13.29 -8.86
C GLN A 18 -12.77 -14.19 -7.74
N ARG A 19 -11.57 -14.74 -7.90
CA ARG A 19 -10.93 -15.58 -6.86
C ARG A 19 -10.67 -14.80 -5.57
N ILE A 20 -10.24 -13.54 -5.67
CA ILE A 20 -10.03 -12.67 -4.51
C ILE A 20 -11.35 -12.43 -3.79
N LEU A 21 -12.43 -12.11 -4.53
CA LEU A 21 -13.75 -11.87 -3.96
C LEU A 21 -14.31 -13.13 -3.28
N ASP A 22 -14.25 -14.28 -3.94
CA ASP A 22 -14.75 -15.56 -3.41
C ASP A 22 -13.96 -16.03 -2.18
N SER A 23 -12.68 -15.67 -2.09
CA SER A 23 -11.77 -16.10 -1.02
C SER A 23 -11.49 -15.02 0.03
N MET A 24 -12.21 -13.88 0.00
CA MET A 24 -11.91 -12.70 0.81
C MET A 24 -11.73 -13.01 2.31
N PRO A 25 -12.62 -13.76 3.00
CA PRO A 25 -12.44 -14.06 4.42
C PRO A 25 -11.17 -14.88 4.70
N ALA A 26 -10.80 -15.79 3.79
CA ALA A 26 -9.61 -16.63 3.93
C ALA A 26 -8.33 -15.81 3.74
N ILE A 27 -8.30 -14.93 2.74
CA ILE A 27 -7.17 -14.02 2.47
C ILE A 27 -6.95 -13.07 3.65
N GLU A 28 -8.01 -12.44 4.14
CA GLU A 28 -7.97 -11.53 5.28
C GLU A 28 -7.50 -12.22 6.57
N ARG A 29 -7.95 -13.46 6.81
CA ARG A 29 -7.48 -14.27 7.93
C ARG A 29 -6.00 -14.61 7.78
N TRP A 30 -5.58 -15.00 6.59
CA TRP A 30 -4.18 -15.34 6.32
C TRP A 30 -3.28 -14.13 6.60
N PHE A 31 -3.59 -12.93 6.08
CA PHE A 31 -2.82 -11.72 6.37
C PHE A 31 -2.71 -11.42 7.86
N ARG A 32 -3.80 -11.55 8.63
CA ARG A 32 -3.74 -11.33 10.09
C ARG A 32 -2.77 -12.28 10.79
N LEU A 33 -2.72 -13.55 10.37
CA LEU A 33 -1.79 -14.53 10.94
C LEU A 33 -0.35 -14.21 10.54
N GLU A 34 -0.09 -13.88 9.27
CA GLU A 34 1.25 -13.49 8.82
C GLU A 34 1.75 -12.24 9.57
N TRP A 35 0.88 -11.27 9.87
CA TRP A 35 1.26 -10.06 10.63
C TRP A 35 1.43 -10.24 12.14
N MET A 36 1.07 -11.41 12.67
CA MET A 36 1.42 -11.83 14.03
C MET A 36 2.86 -12.34 14.08
N GLU A 37 3.29 -13.09 13.06
CA GLU A 37 4.64 -13.64 12.95
C GLU A 37 5.64 -12.62 12.38
N HIS A 38 5.17 -11.70 11.54
CA HIS A 38 5.99 -10.72 10.85
C HIS A 38 5.50 -9.29 11.15
N THR A 39 6.38 -8.47 11.73
CA THR A 39 6.09 -7.04 11.93
C THR A 39 6.20 -6.30 10.58
N PRO A 40 5.11 -5.67 10.09
CA PRO A 40 5.18 -4.86 8.87
C PRO A 40 6.05 -3.62 9.08
N PRO A 41 6.63 -3.04 8.02
CA PRO A 41 7.36 -1.78 8.11
C PRO A 41 6.44 -0.64 8.55
N PHE A 42 7.02 0.46 9.04
CA PHE A 42 6.25 1.65 9.46
C PHE A 42 5.38 2.21 8.32
N TYR A 43 5.89 2.18 7.10
CA TYR A 43 5.22 2.57 5.87
C TYR A 43 5.82 1.85 4.66
N SER A 44 5.13 1.87 3.52
CA SER A 44 5.68 1.43 2.24
C SER A 44 4.78 1.89 1.09
N SER A 45 5.33 2.04 -0.12
CA SER A 45 4.55 2.05 -1.36
C SER A 45 4.92 0.87 -2.24
N VAL A 46 3.97 0.39 -3.04
CA VAL A 46 4.18 -0.71 -3.99
C VAL A 46 3.63 -0.29 -5.34
N ASP A 47 4.48 -0.27 -6.37
CA ASP A 47 4.05 -0.01 -7.74
C ASP A 47 3.48 -1.29 -8.34
N ILE A 48 2.30 -1.19 -8.94
CA ILE A 48 1.61 -2.31 -9.58
C ILE A 48 1.42 -2.01 -11.06
N ARG A 49 1.60 -3.02 -11.91
CA ARG A 49 1.24 -2.95 -13.33
C ARG A 49 0.13 -3.93 -13.65
N ASN A 50 -0.92 -3.43 -14.30
CA ASN A 50 -2.00 -4.23 -14.86
C ASN A 50 -1.86 -4.29 -16.39
N ALA A 51 -1.58 -5.50 -16.91
CA ALA A 51 -1.44 -5.76 -18.33
C ALA A 51 -2.67 -6.48 -18.94
N GLY A 52 -3.77 -6.65 -18.21
CA GLY A 52 -4.97 -7.37 -18.62
C GLY A 52 -4.84 -8.91 -18.59
N PHE A 53 -3.65 -9.46 -18.82
CA PHE A 53 -3.34 -10.88 -18.57
C PHE A 53 -2.59 -11.13 -17.26
N LYS A 54 -2.06 -10.08 -16.62
CA LYS A 54 -1.26 -10.18 -15.39
C LYS A 54 -1.37 -8.89 -14.58
N LEU A 55 -1.51 -9.05 -13.26
CA LEU A 55 -1.35 -8.01 -12.26
C LEU A 55 -0.11 -8.36 -11.43
N ALA A 56 0.85 -7.45 -11.32
CA ALA A 56 2.08 -7.74 -10.58
C ALA A 56 2.66 -6.50 -9.91
N PRO A 57 3.24 -6.64 -8.70
CA PRO A 57 4.11 -5.63 -8.14
C PRO A 57 5.40 -5.54 -8.98
N VAL A 58 5.90 -4.34 -9.18
CA VAL A 58 7.14 -4.09 -9.95
C VAL A 58 8.17 -3.27 -9.18
N ASP A 59 7.77 -2.59 -8.11
CA ASP A 59 8.65 -1.90 -7.17
C ASP A 59 8.05 -1.94 -5.76
N THR A 60 8.91 -1.94 -4.74
CA THR A 60 8.51 -1.77 -3.34
C THR A 60 9.47 -0.81 -2.68
N ASN A 61 8.94 0.36 -2.31
CA ASN A 61 9.72 1.43 -1.68
C ASN A 61 9.37 1.53 -0.19
N LEU A 62 10.37 1.28 0.66
CA LEU A 62 10.24 1.43 2.11
C LEU A 62 10.42 2.87 2.59
N TYR A 63 10.69 3.82 1.68
CA TYR A 63 10.81 5.26 1.95
C TYR A 63 10.01 6.07 0.90
N PRO A 64 8.68 5.91 0.85
CA PRO A 64 7.85 6.58 -0.16
C PRO A 64 7.91 8.10 0.00
N GLY A 65 8.05 8.82 -1.13
CA GLY A 65 8.10 10.30 -1.16
C GLY A 65 6.82 10.98 -1.66
N GLY A 66 5.87 10.23 -2.22
CA GLY A 66 4.69 10.76 -2.93
C GLY A 66 3.46 11.05 -2.06
N TRP A 67 3.63 11.38 -0.78
CA TRP A 67 2.51 11.59 0.16
C TRP A 67 1.55 12.69 -0.27
N ASN A 68 2.05 13.72 -0.95
CA ASN A 68 1.28 14.83 -1.50
C ASN A 68 0.35 14.42 -2.66
N ASN A 69 0.48 13.21 -3.19
CA ASN A 69 -0.40 12.67 -4.23
C ASN A 69 -1.64 11.95 -3.67
N LEU A 70 -1.70 11.72 -2.35
CA LEU A 70 -2.88 11.16 -1.70
C LEU A 70 -4.00 12.20 -1.64
N THR A 71 -5.25 11.75 -1.75
CA THR A 71 -6.38 12.68 -1.71
C THR A 71 -6.67 13.15 -0.29
N PRO A 72 -7.19 14.38 -0.08
CA PRO A 72 -7.51 14.88 1.25
C PRO A 72 -8.47 13.98 2.04
N GLU A 73 -9.37 13.28 1.36
CA GLU A 73 -10.34 12.35 1.97
C GLU A 73 -9.67 11.12 2.60
N MET A 74 -8.45 10.78 2.17
CA MET A 74 -7.68 9.66 2.76
C MET A 74 -6.98 10.04 4.06
N LEU A 75 -6.89 11.34 4.40
CA LEU A 75 -6.13 11.81 5.56
C LEU A 75 -6.59 11.18 6.89
N PRO A 76 -7.90 11.05 7.20
CA PRO A 76 -8.33 10.41 8.44
C PRO A 76 -7.84 8.95 8.56
N LEU A 77 -7.88 8.20 7.45
CA LEU A 77 -7.41 6.82 7.41
C LEU A 77 -5.88 6.74 7.55
N ALA A 78 -5.15 7.64 6.90
CA ALA A 78 -3.70 7.72 7.01
C ALA A 78 -3.25 8.04 8.45
N VAL A 79 -3.96 8.95 9.15
CA VAL A 79 -3.71 9.25 10.56
C VAL A 79 -3.93 8.01 11.43
N GLN A 80 -5.04 7.30 11.25
CA GLN A 80 -5.32 6.08 12.02
C GLN A 80 -4.25 5.00 11.79
N ALA A 81 -3.83 4.79 10.53
CA ALA A 81 -2.80 3.83 10.19
C ALA A 81 -1.43 4.20 10.79
N ALA A 82 -1.06 5.49 10.75
CA ALA A 82 0.18 5.97 11.36
C ALA A 82 0.18 5.81 12.88
N MET A 83 -0.95 6.10 13.55
CA MET A 83 -1.09 5.88 15.00
C MET A 83 -0.89 4.40 15.35
N ALA A 84 -1.55 3.49 14.63
CA ALA A 84 -1.39 2.05 14.85
C ALA A 84 0.05 1.58 14.60
N ALA A 85 0.75 2.15 13.60
CA ALA A 85 2.15 1.86 13.35
C ALA A 85 3.06 2.34 14.49
N ILE A 86 2.84 3.55 15.02
CA ILE A 86 3.58 4.07 16.18
C ILE A 86 3.34 3.20 17.42
N GLU A 87 2.08 2.88 17.72
CA GLU A 87 1.73 2.01 18.86
C GLU A 87 2.39 0.64 18.77
N LYS A 88 2.50 0.06 17.57
CA LYS A 88 3.13 -1.24 17.34
C LYS A 88 4.66 -1.19 17.40
N ILE A 89 5.29 -0.14 16.85
CA ILE A 89 6.74 -0.09 16.62
C ILE A 89 7.48 0.66 17.73
N CYS A 90 6.93 1.78 18.21
CA CYS A 90 7.56 2.66 19.18
C CYS A 90 6.53 3.33 20.12
N PRO A 91 5.80 2.55 20.96
CA PRO A 91 4.67 3.05 21.76
C PRO A 91 5.02 4.18 22.73
N GLU A 92 6.26 4.24 23.20
CA GLU A 92 6.73 5.26 24.15
C GLU A 92 7.30 6.53 23.46
N ALA A 93 7.33 6.56 22.12
CA ALA A 93 7.87 7.69 21.39
C ALA A 93 7.04 8.95 21.63
N ARG A 94 7.69 10.01 22.10
CA ARG A 94 7.08 11.34 22.28
C ARG A 94 7.46 12.33 21.19
N ASN A 95 8.58 12.06 20.51
CA ASN A 95 9.15 12.91 19.48
C ASN A 95 9.57 12.03 18.30
N LEU A 96 9.37 12.52 17.08
CA LEU A 96 9.82 11.89 15.84
C LEU A 96 10.72 12.86 15.09
N LEU A 97 11.93 12.41 14.74
CA LEU A 97 12.80 13.12 13.83
C LEU A 97 12.57 12.58 12.42
N VAL A 98 12.15 13.44 11.50
CA VAL A 98 12.02 13.10 10.08
C VAL A 98 13.28 13.53 9.36
N ILE A 99 13.97 12.58 8.73
CA ILE A 99 15.16 12.83 7.91
C ILE A 99 14.72 12.73 6.45
N PRO A 100 14.65 13.86 5.71
CA PRO A 100 14.26 13.84 4.31
C PRO A 100 15.42 13.38 3.41
N GLU A 101 15.08 13.07 2.16
CA GLU A 101 16.07 12.96 1.09
C GLU A 101 16.89 14.26 0.93
N ASN A 102 18.10 14.15 0.39
CA ASN A 102 19.01 15.29 0.19
C ASN A 102 18.55 16.28 -0.90
N HIS A 103 17.38 16.07 -1.51
CA HIS A 103 16.83 16.91 -2.56
C HIS A 103 16.29 18.23 -2.00
N THR A 104 16.97 19.34 -2.31
CA THR A 104 16.60 20.69 -1.84
C THR A 104 15.97 21.57 -2.92
N ARG A 105 15.82 21.06 -4.15
CA ARG A 105 15.36 21.81 -5.33
C ARG A 105 14.18 21.17 -6.06
N ASN A 106 13.74 19.99 -5.62
CA ASN A 106 12.58 19.32 -6.18
C ASN A 106 11.33 19.82 -5.44
N THR A 107 10.39 20.42 -6.19
CA THR A 107 9.15 21.01 -5.67
C THR A 107 7.95 20.18 -6.10
#